data_AF-A0A537X5E1-F1
#
_entry.id   AF-A0A537X5E1-F1
#
_cell.length_a   1.000
_cell.length_b   1.000
_cell.length_c   1.000
_cell.angle_alpha   90.00
_cell.angle_beta   90.00
_cell.angle_gamma   90.00
#
_symmetry.space_group_name_H-M   'P 1'
#
loop_
_entity.id
_entity.type
_entity.pdbx_description
1 polymer ?
#
loop_
_entity_poly.entity_id
_entity_poly.type
_entity_poly.pdbx_seq_one_letter_code
_entity_poly.pdbx_strand_id
1 'polypeptide(L)'
;MASATAIATLKAAYLGGQRLDEAVEAANAAVFAQAADDAALRGMGTTLTAIALEGASTALLGHVGDSRAYLMRDGAVTQVTDDHSLVEQLVREGRLSPEEAHNHPQRAIITRALGVDAQVEVDTYRVDLQPGDRLLICSDGLTNMLSDDTIGATLRRHPDPQQAADTLVDMANQAGGDDNITVVILDALADGTGGAADAVAASEPVAAAGEPEPVATAGEPELHEPSAEEPSPLRVEAPPRRSLRGVLLWALPILA
;
A
#
# COMPACT_ATOMS: atom_id res chain seq x y z
N MET A 1 -12.03 8.43 4.96
CA MET A 1 -13.09 9.03 4.10
C MET A 1 -12.53 9.56 2.79
N ALA A 2 -11.50 10.41 2.81
CA ALA A 2 -10.80 10.89 1.60
C ALA A 2 -10.44 9.77 0.62
N SER A 3 -9.78 8.75 1.15
CA SER A 3 -9.31 7.58 0.43
C SER A 3 -10.40 6.78 -0.28
N ALA A 4 -11.52 6.53 0.41
CA ALA A 4 -12.65 5.81 -0.16
C ALA A 4 -13.23 6.58 -1.36
N THR A 5 -13.38 7.90 -1.21
CA THR A 5 -13.80 8.80 -2.30
C THR A 5 -12.79 8.79 -3.45
N ALA A 6 -11.49 8.85 -3.14
CA ALA A 6 -10.42 8.82 -4.13
C ALA A 6 -10.43 7.51 -4.94
N ILE A 7 -10.44 6.35 -4.26
CA ILE A 7 -10.49 5.02 -4.88
C ILE A 7 -11.74 4.89 -5.77
N ALA A 8 -12.92 5.24 -5.24
CA ALA A 8 -14.17 5.10 -5.96
C ALA A 8 -14.21 5.96 -7.22
N THR A 9 -13.76 7.21 -7.11
CA THR A 9 -13.73 8.17 -8.23
C THR A 9 -12.69 7.76 -9.27
N LEU A 10 -11.47 7.43 -8.85
CA LEU A 10 -10.40 6.95 -9.73
C LEU A 10 -10.89 5.74 -10.54
N LYS A 11 -11.49 4.76 -9.85
CA LYS A 11 -11.99 3.55 -10.49
C LYS A 11 -13.09 3.85 -11.50
N ALA A 12 -14.05 4.71 -11.15
CA ALA A 12 -15.13 5.08 -12.05
C ALA A 12 -14.61 5.84 -13.29
N ALA A 13 -13.70 6.80 -13.09
CA ALA A 13 -13.11 7.60 -14.16
C ALA A 13 -12.26 6.76 -15.12
N TYR A 14 -11.34 5.95 -14.59
CA TYR A 14 -10.47 5.10 -15.40
C TYR A 14 -11.25 4.02 -16.16
N LEU A 15 -12.18 3.32 -15.49
CA LEU A 15 -13.05 2.35 -16.18
C LEU A 15 -14.03 3.00 -17.16
N GLY A 16 -14.30 4.30 -17.00
CA GLY A 16 -15.05 5.14 -17.93
C GLY A 16 -14.25 5.53 -19.19
N GLY A 17 -12.96 5.17 -19.28
CA GLY A 17 -12.11 5.41 -20.45
C GLY A 17 -11.22 6.65 -20.36
N GLN A 18 -11.15 7.31 -19.20
CA GLN A 18 -10.17 8.39 -18.97
C GLN A 18 -8.76 7.82 -18.86
N ARG A 19 -7.76 8.64 -19.17
CA ARG A 19 -6.35 8.29 -18.91
C ARG A 19 -6.11 8.22 -17.39
N LEU A 20 -5.06 7.50 -16.97
CA LEU A 20 -4.79 7.27 -15.55
C LEU A 20 -4.52 8.57 -14.78
N ASP A 21 -3.78 9.50 -15.36
CA ASP A 21 -3.54 10.85 -14.81
C ASP A 21 -4.86 11.63 -14.66
N GLU A 22 -5.68 11.69 -15.70
CA GLU A 22 -7.00 12.35 -15.68
C GLU A 22 -7.92 11.76 -14.61
N ALA A 23 -7.89 10.43 -14.44
CA ALA A 23 -8.68 9.74 -13.44
C ALA A 23 -8.21 10.03 -12.00
N VAL A 24 -6.90 10.22 -11.79
CA VAL A 24 -6.35 10.68 -10.50
C VAL A 24 -6.69 12.14 -10.23
N GLU A 25 -6.64 13.01 -11.25
CA GLU A 25 -7.08 14.41 -11.13
C GLU A 25 -8.58 14.50 -10.78
N ALA A 26 -9.42 13.64 -11.37
CA ALA A 26 -10.83 13.53 -11.02
C ALA A 26 -11.01 13.09 -9.55
N ALA A 27 -10.19 12.14 -9.08
CA ALA A 27 -10.17 11.73 -7.68
C ALA A 27 -9.78 12.89 -6.75
N ASN A 28 -8.77 13.69 -7.12
CA ASN A 28 -8.41 14.90 -6.38
C ASN A 28 -9.59 15.86 -6.24
N ALA A 29 -10.24 16.18 -7.37
CA ALA A 29 -11.37 17.10 -7.41
C ALA A 29 -12.53 16.62 -6.54
N ALA A 30 -12.81 15.31 -6.52
CA ALA A 30 -13.86 14.74 -5.68
C ALA A 30 -13.54 14.85 -4.17
N VAL A 31 -12.30 14.56 -3.77
CA VAL A 31 -11.87 14.70 -2.37
C VAL A 31 -11.86 16.17 -1.95
N PHE A 32 -11.35 17.06 -2.80
CA PHE A 32 -11.32 18.51 -2.55
C PHE A 32 -12.72 19.09 -2.38
N ALA A 33 -13.67 18.71 -3.26
CA ALA A 33 -15.06 19.13 -3.14
C ALA A 33 -15.71 18.65 -1.84
N GLN A 34 -15.49 17.39 -1.47
CA GLN A 34 -16.00 16.83 -0.21
C GLN A 34 -15.44 17.55 1.03
N ALA A 35 -14.16 17.93 1.01
CA ALA A 35 -13.52 18.69 2.08
C ALA A 35 -14.05 20.14 2.18
N ALA A 36 -14.51 20.72 1.06
CA ALA A 36 -15.10 22.05 1.03
C ALA A 36 -16.54 22.10 1.57
N ASP A 37 -17.31 21.04 1.35
CA ASP A 37 -18.73 20.95 1.73
C ASP A 37 -18.94 20.68 3.23
N ASP A 38 -17.96 20.11 3.92
CA ASP A 38 -18.01 19.84 5.36
C ASP A 38 -16.88 20.56 6.11
N ALA A 39 -17.25 21.49 6.99
CA ALA A 39 -16.29 22.23 7.80
C ALA A 39 -15.43 21.32 8.70
N ALA A 40 -15.92 20.14 9.07
CA ALA A 40 -15.17 19.14 9.84
C ALA A 40 -14.12 18.40 9.00
N LEU A 41 -14.21 18.47 7.67
CA LEU A 41 -13.30 17.80 6.73
C LEU A 41 -12.35 18.79 6.03
N ARG A 42 -12.28 20.04 6.50
CA ARG A 42 -11.34 21.01 5.94
C ARG A 42 -9.90 20.54 6.11
N GLY A 43 -9.15 20.55 5.01
CA GLY A 43 -7.77 20.07 4.99
C GLY A 43 -7.65 18.55 4.91
N MET A 44 -8.77 17.81 4.77
CA MET A 44 -8.75 16.38 4.55
C MET A 44 -8.00 16.05 3.26
N GLY A 45 -7.03 15.15 3.34
CA GLY A 45 -6.30 14.65 2.20
C GLY A 45 -5.97 13.16 2.32
N THR A 46 -5.37 12.62 1.26
CA THR A 46 -4.84 11.25 1.22
C THR A 46 -3.73 11.16 0.19
N THR A 47 -2.79 10.25 0.39
CA THR A 47 -1.90 9.81 -0.67
C THR A 47 -2.65 8.91 -1.66
N LEU A 48 -2.05 8.65 -2.82
CA LEU A 48 -2.53 7.69 -3.79
C LEU A 48 -1.37 7.11 -4.60
N THR A 49 -1.25 5.79 -4.57
CA THR A 49 -0.40 5.04 -5.50
C THR A 49 -1.27 3.95 -6.12
N ALA A 50 -1.48 4.04 -7.44
CA ALA A 50 -2.35 3.15 -8.18
C ALA A 50 -1.60 2.44 -9.30
N ILE A 51 -1.93 1.17 -9.53
CA ILE A 51 -1.51 0.39 -10.70
C ILE A 51 -2.74 0.12 -11.57
N ALA A 52 -2.62 0.30 -12.87
CA ALA A 52 -3.58 -0.15 -13.87
C ALA A 52 -2.88 -1.08 -14.87
N LEU A 53 -3.49 -2.24 -15.13
CA LEU A 53 -2.95 -3.21 -16.10
C LEU A 53 -3.57 -2.97 -17.47
N GLU A 54 -2.72 -2.69 -18.46
CA GLU A 54 -3.11 -2.50 -19.85
C GLU A 54 -2.55 -3.61 -20.74
N GLY A 55 -3.41 -4.16 -21.59
CA GLY A 55 -3.04 -5.27 -22.47
C GLY A 55 -2.60 -6.51 -21.69
N ALA A 56 -1.56 -7.20 -22.20
CA ALA A 56 -1.07 -8.45 -21.62
C ALA A 56 0.09 -8.26 -20.63
N SER A 57 0.85 -7.17 -20.74
CA SER A 57 2.16 -7.05 -20.08
C SER A 57 2.55 -5.62 -19.75
N THR A 58 1.59 -4.69 -19.63
CA THR A 58 1.89 -3.31 -19.25
C THR A 58 1.19 -2.97 -17.95
N ALA A 59 1.95 -2.44 -17.00
CA ALA A 59 1.42 -1.75 -15.82
C ALA A 59 1.67 -0.25 -15.97
N LEU A 60 0.61 0.55 -15.86
CA LEU A 60 0.68 1.99 -15.67
C LEU A 60 0.54 2.30 -14.19
N LEU A 61 1.35 3.23 -13.68
CA LEU A 61 1.26 3.70 -12.32
C LEU A 61 0.87 5.18 -12.31
N GLY A 62 0.00 5.55 -11.38
CA GLY A 62 -0.32 6.93 -11.04
C GLY A 62 -0.02 7.17 -9.57
N HIS A 63 0.74 8.22 -9.26
CA HIS A 63 1.29 8.43 -7.92
C HIS A 63 1.18 9.89 -7.45
N VAL A 64 0.71 10.06 -6.22
CA VAL A 64 0.66 11.31 -5.46
C VAL A 64 0.88 10.99 -3.97
N GLY A 65 2.02 11.39 -3.39
CA GLY A 65 2.27 11.29 -1.95
C GLY A 65 3.59 10.60 -1.67
N ASP A 66 3.71 9.94 -0.54
CA ASP A 66 4.92 9.22 -0.09
C ASP A 66 4.69 7.71 0.09
N SER A 67 3.51 7.20 -0.31
CA SER A 67 3.29 5.76 -0.46
C SER A 67 4.04 5.23 -1.68
N ARG A 68 4.67 4.07 -1.58
CA ARG A 68 5.66 3.64 -2.57
C ARG A 68 5.18 2.48 -3.43
N ALA A 69 5.69 2.44 -4.66
CA ALA A 69 5.66 1.23 -5.48
C ALA A 69 7.07 0.70 -5.74
N TYR A 70 7.23 -0.62 -5.71
CA TYR A 70 8.47 -1.32 -5.98
C TYR A 70 8.28 -2.35 -7.09
N LEU A 71 9.32 -2.55 -7.90
CA LEU A 71 9.43 -3.66 -8.85
C LEU A 71 10.54 -4.60 -8.37
N MET A 72 10.21 -5.88 -8.19
CA MET A 72 11.16 -6.96 -8.07
C MET A 72 11.28 -7.68 -9.41
N ARG A 73 12.49 -7.67 -9.99
CA ARG A 73 12.84 -8.39 -11.22
C ARG A 73 14.18 -9.09 -11.05
N ASP A 74 14.25 -10.36 -11.42
CA ASP A 74 15.46 -11.19 -11.28
C ASP A 74 16.07 -11.15 -9.85
N GLY A 75 15.21 -10.99 -8.84
CA GLY A 75 15.58 -10.88 -7.43
C GLY A 75 16.09 -9.51 -6.99
N ALA A 76 16.32 -8.55 -7.90
CA ALA A 76 16.62 -7.17 -7.57
C ALA A 76 15.32 -6.40 -7.29
N VAL A 77 15.31 -5.56 -6.25
CA VAL A 77 14.17 -4.71 -5.89
C VAL A 77 14.54 -3.26 -6.12
N THR A 78 13.70 -2.55 -6.85
CA THR A 78 13.88 -1.14 -7.18
C THR A 78 12.59 -0.37 -6.89
N GLN A 79 12.70 0.74 -6.18
CA GLN A 79 11.60 1.68 -6.03
C GLN A 79 11.27 2.33 -7.38
N VAL A 80 9.99 2.36 -7.75
CA VAL A 80 9.50 2.89 -9.02
C VAL A 80 9.05 4.35 -8.88
N THR A 81 8.43 4.70 -7.75
CA THR A 81 7.87 6.02 -7.47
C THR A 81 8.87 6.90 -6.73
N ASP A 82 8.87 8.20 -6.97
CA ASP A 82 9.60 9.16 -6.13
C ASP A 82 8.68 9.74 -5.04
N ASP A 83 9.13 9.76 -3.78
CA ASP A 83 8.30 10.29 -2.69
C ASP A 83 8.07 11.80 -2.84
N HIS A 84 6.83 12.22 -2.69
CA HIS A 84 6.44 13.62 -2.60
C HIS A 84 6.50 14.09 -1.14
N SER A 85 7.71 14.10 -0.56
CA SER A 85 7.98 14.55 0.80
C SER A 85 9.04 15.64 0.85
N LEU A 86 9.04 16.43 1.92
CA LEU A 86 10.02 17.50 2.13
C LEU A 86 11.44 16.92 2.18
N VAL A 87 11.62 15.81 2.89
CA VAL A 87 12.94 15.19 3.05
C VAL A 87 13.47 14.65 1.73
N GLU A 88 12.61 14.05 0.90
CA GLU A 88 13.02 13.56 -0.42
C GLU A 88 13.40 14.73 -1.35
N GLN A 89 12.68 15.85 -1.28
CA GLN A 89 13.08 17.07 -1.99
C GLN A 89 14.47 17.56 -1.54
N LEU A 90 14.74 17.57 -0.24
CA LEU A 90 16.04 17.98 0.30
C LEU A 90 17.17 17.02 -0.12
N VAL A 91 16.90 15.72 -0.19
CA VAL A 91 17.86 14.72 -0.71
C VAL A 91 18.17 15.00 -2.17
N ARG A 92 17.14 15.21 -3.00
CA ARG A 92 17.29 15.54 -4.42
C ARG A 92 18.08 16.83 -4.66
N GLU A 93 17.91 17.82 -3.80
CA GLU A 93 18.67 19.09 -3.81
C GLU A 93 20.11 18.92 -3.31
N GLY A 94 20.51 17.73 -2.84
CA GLY A 94 21.83 17.46 -2.27
C GLY A 94 22.05 18.10 -0.89
N ARG A 95 20.96 18.48 -0.21
CA ARG A 95 20.98 19.14 1.11
C ARG A 95 20.91 18.15 2.27
N LEU A 96 20.43 16.94 2.01
CA LEU A 96 20.44 15.81 2.93
C LEU A 96 20.98 14.58 2.19
N SER A 97 21.66 13.70 2.93
CA SER A 97 21.85 12.33 2.50
C SER A 97 20.59 11.49 2.75
N PRO A 98 20.40 10.36 2.04
CA PRO A 98 19.28 9.44 2.30
C PRO A 98 19.21 8.94 3.76
N GLU A 99 20.37 8.75 4.40
CA GLU A 99 20.44 8.32 5.81
C GLU A 99 19.97 9.42 6.77
N GLU A 100 20.31 10.67 6.50
CA GLU A 100 19.85 11.82 7.29
C GLU A 100 18.34 12.06 7.11
N ALA A 101 17.82 11.86 5.90
CA ALA A 101 16.40 12.00 5.60
C ALA A 101 15.52 11.07 6.46
N HIS A 102 15.95 9.82 6.65
CA HIS A 102 15.23 8.82 7.44
C HIS A 102 15.05 9.23 8.91
N ASN A 103 16.05 9.91 9.49
CA ASN A 103 16.03 10.36 10.88
C ASN A 103 15.58 11.83 11.04
N HIS A 104 15.19 12.48 9.95
CA HIS A 104 14.89 13.91 9.98
C HIS A 104 13.57 14.18 10.74
N PRO A 105 13.50 15.23 11.60
CA PRO A 105 12.31 15.54 12.38
C PRO A 105 11.10 15.92 11.52
N GLN A 106 11.31 16.27 10.25
CA GLN A 106 10.28 16.65 9.30
C GLN A 106 10.03 15.56 8.22
N ARG A 107 10.41 14.30 8.48
CA ARG A 107 10.24 13.21 7.50
C ARG A 107 8.79 12.95 7.10
N ALA A 108 7.84 13.17 8.02
CA ALA A 108 6.41 12.98 7.78
C ALA A 108 5.75 14.16 7.02
N ILE A 109 6.50 15.19 6.60
CA ILE A 109 5.91 16.31 5.85
C ILE A 109 5.81 15.93 4.38
N ILE A 110 4.60 15.61 3.94
CA ILE A 110 4.26 15.41 2.52
C ILE A 110 4.10 16.75 1.79
N THR A 111 4.58 16.82 0.55
CA THR A 111 4.52 18.01 -0.32
C THR A 111 3.41 17.93 -1.36
N ARG A 112 2.85 16.74 -1.62
CA ARG A 112 1.69 16.54 -2.50
C ARG A 112 0.75 15.50 -1.90
N ALA A 113 -0.54 15.81 -1.90
CA ALA A 113 -1.62 14.91 -1.49
C ALA A 113 -2.91 15.24 -2.24
N LEU A 114 -3.79 14.26 -2.39
CA LEU A 114 -5.11 14.48 -2.98
C LEU A 114 -6.01 15.22 -2.01
N GLY A 115 -6.82 16.15 -2.52
CA GLY A 115 -7.86 16.85 -1.78
C GLY A 115 -7.40 18.08 -1.01
N VAL A 116 -6.08 18.33 -0.93
CA VAL A 116 -5.52 19.51 -0.25
C VAL A 116 -5.62 20.75 -1.12
N ASP A 117 -5.23 20.62 -2.39
CA ASP A 117 -5.28 21.68 -3.39
C ASP A 117 -6.29 21.35 -4.49
N ALA A 118 -6.84 22.40 -5.13
CA ALA A 118 -7.83 22.25 -6.19
C ALA A 118 -7.28 21.51 -7.44
N GLN A 119 -5.97 21.57 -7.63
CA GLN A 119 -5.24 20.85 -8.69
C GLN A 119 -4.09 20.08 -8.07
N VAL A 120 -3.75 18.95 -8.66
CA VAL A 120 -2.63 18.10 -8.22
C VAL A 120 -1.78 17.71 -9.42
N GLU A 121 -0.46 17.70 -9.24
CA GLU A 121 0.46 17.14 -10.22
C GLU A 121 0.62 15.63 -9.97
N VAL A 122 0.28 14.84 -10.98
CA VAL A 122 0.29 13.37 -10.91
C VAL A 122 1.53 12.82 -11.61
N ASP A 123 2.33 12.06 -10.88
CA ASP A 123 3.44 11.34 -11.47
C ASP A 123 2.91 10.05 -12.13
N THR A 124 3.33 9.80 -13.37
CA THR A 124 2.95 8.58 -14.10
C THR A 124 4.15 7.77 -14.53
N TYR A 125 4.08 6.45 -14.33
CA TYR A 125 5.13 5.52 -14.67
C TYR A 125 4.58 4.40 -15.54
N ARG A 126 5.41 3.87 -16.44
CA ARG A 126 5.09 2.72 -17.27
C ARG A 126 6.09 1.61 -17.00
N VAL A 127 5.58 0.44 -16.61
CA VAL A 127 6.38 -0.77 -16.42
C VAL A 127 5.92 -1.81 -17.42
N ASP A 128 6.82 -2.22 -18.31
CA ASP A 128 6.61 -3.39 -19.16
C ASP A 128 6.95 -4.64 -18.34
N LEU A 129 5.92 -5.40 -17.98
CA LEU A 129 5.97 -6.58 -17.13
C LEU A 129 6.55 -7.79 -17.86
N GLN A 130 7.36 -8.56 -17.15
CA GLN A 130 7.92 -9.84 -17.56
C GLN A 130 7.41 -10.94 -16.63
N PRO A 131 7.22 -12.19 -17.13
CA PRO A 131 6.94 -13.31 -16.27
C PRO A 131 7.98 -13.46 -15.16
N GLY A 132 7.52 -13.55 -13.90
CA GLY A 132 8.37 -13.59 -12.72
C GLY A 132 8.59 -12.23 -12.06
N ASP A 133 8.17 -11.13 -12.68
CA ASP A 133 8.15 -9.83 -12.00
C ASP A 133 7.15 -9.84 -10.85
N ARG A 134 7.47 -9.05 -9.82
CA ARG A 134 6.57 -8.77 -8.71
C ARG A 134 6.51 -7.28 -8.46
N LEU A 135 5.30 -6.71 -8.46
CA LEU A 135 5.06 -5.35 -8.02
C LEU A 135 4.59 -5.37 -6.57
N LEU A 136 5.05 -4.40 -5.79
CA LEU A 136 4.55 -4.13 -4.45
C LEU A 136 4.10 -2.67 -4.38
N ILE A 137 2.92 -2.41 -3.82
CA ILE A 137 2.51 -1.08 -3.34
C ILE A 137 2.44 -1.13 -1.82
N CYS A 138 2.94 -0.12 -1.14
CA CYS A 138 2.81 0.00 0.31
C CYS A 138 2.60 1.44 0.79
N SER A 139 2.00 1.58 1.97
CA SER A 139 2.04 2.83 2.73
C SER A 139 3.43 3.07 3.32
N ASP A 140 3.68 4.30 3.73
CA ASP A 140 4.89 4.70 4.46
C ASP A 140 4.99 4.02 5.83
N GLY A 141 3.86 3.62 6.44
CA GLY A 141 3.84 2.76 7.63
C GLY A 141 4.67 1.48 7.48
N LEU A 142 4.86 0.96 6.25
CA LEU A 142 5.81 -0.13 5.99
C LEU A 142 7.26 0.37 5.95
N THR A 143 7.53 1.38 5.14
CA THR A 143 8.90 1.81 4.77
C THR A 143 9.55 2.70 5.83
N ASN A 144 8.76 3.24 6.75
CA ASN A 144 9.25 3.87 7.97
C ASN A 144 9.79 2.84 8.97
N MET A 145 9.29 1.59 8.93
CA MET A 145 9.66 0.52 9.86
C MET A 145 10.71 -0.43 9.28
N LEU A 146 10.66 -0.69 7.96
CA LEU A 146 11.50 -1.65 7.28
C LEU A 146 12.31 -0.99 6.15
N SER A 147 13.60 -1.33 6.08
CA SER A 147 14.46 -0.92 4.97
C SER A 147 14.10 -1.64 3.66
N ASP A 148 14.45 -1.02 2.52
CA ASP A 148 14.28 -1.62 1.19
C ASP A 148 14.97 -3.00 1.07
N ASP A 149 16.14 -3.16 1.70
CA ASP A 149 16.86 -4.45 1.74
C ASP A 149 16.05 -5.53 2.46
N THR A 150 15.42 -5.16 3.58
CA THR A 150 14.56 -6.04 4.36
C THR A 150 13.32 -6.42 3.55
N ILE A 151 12.67 -5.44 2.93
CA ILE A 151 11.51 -5.65 2.07
C ILE A 151 11.88 -6.63 0.95
N GLY A 152 12.98 -6.37 0.23
CA GLY A 152 13.42 -7.22 -0.85
C GLY A 152 13.81 -8.62 -0.40
N ALA A 153 14.42 -8.78 0.77
CA ALA A 153 14.73 -10.10 1.32
C ALA A 153 13.46 -10.90 1.61
N THR A 154 12.43 -10.26 2.17
CA THR A 154 11.13 -10.88 2.44
C THR A 154 10.43 -11.27 1.14
N LEU A 155 10.40 -10.39 0.14
CA LEU A 155 9.82 -10.69 -1.17
C LEU A 155 10.48 -11.90 -1.85
N ARG A 156 11.81 -12.03 -1.75
CA ARG A 156 12.55 -13.20 -2.28
C ARG A 156 12.26 -14.49 -1.51
N ARG A 157 12.08 -14.40 -0.19
CA ARG A 157 11.90 -15.56 0.68
C ARG A 157 10.51 -16.20 0.56
N HIS A 158 9.49 -15.40 0.24
CA HIS A 158 8.10 -15.84 0.20
C HIS A 158 7.53 -15.82 -1.23
N PRO A 159 7.49 -16.97 -1.94
CA PRO A 159 6.92 -17.04 -3.29
C PRO A 159 5.41 -16.81 -3.32
N ASP A 160 4.70 -17.06 -2.21
CA ASP A 160 3.28 -16.73 -2.09
C ASP A 160 3.12 -15.22 -1.80
N PRO A 161 2.38 -14.48 -2.63
CA PRO A 161 2.25 -13.03 -2.48
C PRO A 161 1.47 -12.64 -1.21
N GLN A 162 0.50 -13.45 -0.77
CA GLN A 162 -0.23 -13.17 0.46
C GLN A 162 0.67 -13.39 1.68
N GLN A 163 1.39 -14.51 1.74
CA GLN A 163 2.34 -14.75 2.84
C GLN A 163 3.45 -13.69 2.89
N ALA A 164 3.92 -13.22 1.73
CA ALA A 164 4.89 -12.13 1.67
C ALA A 164 4.32 -10.84 2.26
N ALA A 165 3.08 -10.47 1.89
CA ALA A 165 2.40 -9.29 2.42
C ALA A 165 2.15 -9.41 3.93
N ASP A 166 1.63 -10.53 4.41
CA ASP A 166 1.37 -10.78 5.83
C ASP A 166 2.68 -10.70 6.64
N THR A 167 3.75 -11.32 6.14
CA THR A 167 5.07 -11.27 6.79
C THR A 167 5.62 -9.85 6.86
N LEU A 168 5.46 -9.05 5.80
CA LEU A 168 5.88 -7.64 5.79
C LEU A 168 5.11 -6.82 6.82
N VAL A 169 3.79 -7.00 6.90
CA VAL A 169 2.93 -6.33 7.89
C VAL A 169 3.34 -6.72 9.32
N ASP A 170 3.53 -8.01 9.58
CA ASP A 170 3.95 -8.50 10.90
C ASP A 170 5.31 -7.96 11.31
N MET A 171 6.27 -7.93 10.39
CA MET A 171 7.61 -7.38 10.63
C MET A 171 7.55 -5.88 10.95
N ALA A 172 6.74 -5.10 10.24
CA ALA A 172 6.58 -3.67 10.50
C ALA A 172 5.88 -3.40 11.85
N ASN A 173 4.86 -4.18 12.19
CA ASN A 173 4.23 -4.13 13.52
C ASN A 173 5.22 -4.44 14.65
N GLN A 174 6.08 -5.45 14.47
CA GLN A 174 7.11 -5.81 15.45
C GLN A 174 8.22 -4.77 15.59
N ALA A 175 8.49 -4.01 14.53
CA ALA A 175 9.50 -2.94 14.53
C ALA A 175 9.01 -1.63 15.17
N GLY A 176 7.72 -1.51 15.46
CA GLY A 176 7.13 -0.37 16.17
C GLY A 176 5.62 -0.26 15.90
N GLY A 177 5.22 -0.37 14.63
CA GLY A 177 3.82 -0.26 14.23
C GLY A 177 3.24 1.13 14.48
N ASP A 178 4.05 2.18 14.33
CA ASP A 178 3.69 3.56 14.68
C ASP A 178 2.62 4.19 13.76
N ASP A 179 2.30 3.53 12.65
CA ASP A 179 1.31 4.00 11.67
C ASP A 179 0.56 2.83 11.00
N ASN A 180 -0.48 3.15 10.23
CA ASN A 180 -1.24 2.19 9.44
C ASN A 180 -0.39 1.59 8.32
N ILE A 181 -0.25 0.26 8.36
CA ILE A 181 0.51 -0.50 7.38
C ILE A 181 -0.46 -1.11 6.37
N THR A 182 -0.26 -0.79 5.09
CA THR A 182 -0.94 -1.47 3.98
C THR A 182 0.09 -1.97 2.98
N VAL A 183 -0.08 -3.20 2.49
CA VAL A 183 0.77 -3.84 1.49
C VAL A 183 -0.10 -4.55 0.46
N VAL A 184 0.18 -4.32 -0.82
CA VAL A 184 -0.45 -5.03 -1.95
C VAL A 184 0.66 -5.59 -2.84
N ILE A 185 0.60 -6.88 -3.16
CA ILE A 185 1.59 -7.55 -4.01
C ILE A 185 0.91 -8.13 -5.25
N LEU A 186 1.48 -7.87 -6.43
CA LEU A 186 1.03 -8.39 -7.71
C LEU A 186 2.16 -9.20 -8.36
N ASP A 187 1.89 -10.46 -8.69
CA ASP A 187 2.83 -11.32 -9.42
C ASP A 187 2.48 -11.35 -10.91
N ALA A 188 3.46 -11.03 -11.76
CA ALA A 188 3.35 -11.22 -13.20
C ALA A 188 3.63 -12.69 -13.54
N LEU A 189 2.60 -13.42 -13.94
CA LEU A 189 2.70 -14.83 -14.29
C LEU A 189 2.93 -14.98 -15.80
N ALA A 190 3.62 -16.04 -16.21
CA ALA A 190 3.63 -16.45 -17.61
C ALA A 190 2.19 -16.79 -18.05
N ASP A 191 1.82 -16.41 -19.28
CA ASP A 191 0.53 -16.81 -19.87
C ASP A 191 0.45 -18.34 -19.91
N GLY A 192 -0.28 -18.92 -18.96
CA GLY A 192 -0.71 -20.31 -19.02
C GLY A 192 -1.80 -20.46 -20.07
N THR A 193 -1.67 -21.44 -20.97
CA THR A 193 -2.78 -21.83 -21.86
C THR A 193 -3.95 -22.35 -21.02
N GLY A 194 -5.03 -21.57 -20.92
CA GLY A 194 -6.39 -22.08 -20.69
C GLY A 194 -7.09 -21.67 -19.38
N GLY A 195 -8.23 -20.99 -19.52
CA GLY A 195 -9.24 -20.82 -18.47
C GLY A 195 -9.93 -19.46 -18.52
N ALA A 196 -11.05 -19.36 -19.24
CA ALA A 196 -11.85 -18.15 -19.33
C ALA A 196 -12.60 -17.83 -18.01
N ALA A 197 -12.65 -16.53 -17.72
CA ALA A 197 -13.68 -15.76 -17.00
C ALA A 197 -14.30 -16.33 -15.71
N ASP A 198 -13.97 -15.70 -14.58
CA ASP A 198 -14.96 -15.25 -13.58
C ASP A 198 -14.35 -14.14 -12.70
N ALA A 199 -15.03 -13.00 -12.65
CA ALA A 199 -14.60 -11.79 -11.95
C ALA A 199 -15.09 -11.78 -10.50
N VAL A 200 -14.23 -11.40 -9.53
CA VAL A 200 -14.67 -11.00 -8.19
C VAL A 200 -13.81 -9.87 -7.62
N ALA A 201 -14.47 -9.02 -6.84
CA ALA A 201 -14.11 -7.71 -6.35
C ALA A 201 -12.95 -7.67 -5.32
N ALA A 202 -12.33 -6.48 -5.26
CA ALA A 202 -11.37 -6.06 -4.24
C ALA A 202 -11.86 -6.42 -2.82
N SER A 203 -11.01 -7.08 -2.05
CA SER A 203 -11.19 -7.26 -0.61
C SER A 203 -10.88 -5.94 0.11
N GLU A 204 -11.78 -5.52 0.99
CA GLU A 204 -11.57 -4.33 1.82
C GLU A 204 -10.35 -4.51 2.74
N PRO A 205 -9.60 -3.41 3.02
CA PRO A 205 -8.47 -3.47 3.93
C PRO A 205 -8.95 -3.81 5.35
N VAL A 206 -8.35 -4.85 5.95
CA VAL A 206 -8.51 -5.15 7.36
C VAL A 206 -7.66 -4.14 8.14
N ALA A 207 -8.30 -3.08 8.63
CA ALA A 207 -7.69 -2.19 9.61
C ALA A 207 -7.62 -2.92 10.96
N ALA A 208 -6.43 -3.37 11.36
CA ALA A 208 -6.18 -3.85 12.71
C ALA A 208 -5.95 -2.64 13.62
N ALA A 209 -7.03 -2.02 14.11
CA ALA A 209 -6.96 -1.03 15.18
C ALA A 209 -7.01 -1.78 16.53
N GLY A 210 -5.86 -1.94 17.18
CA GLY A 210 -5.78 -2.34 18.57
C GLY A 210 -5.77 -1.09 19.46
N GLU A 211 -6.86 -0.82 20.18
CA GLU A 211 -6.87 0.19 21.24
C GLU A 211 -6.03 -0.33 22.44
N PRO A 212 -5.15 0.48 23.07
CA PRO A 212 -4.45 0.07 24.26
C PRO A 212 -5.32 0.26 25.52
N GLU A 213 -5.65 -0.85 26.18
CA GLU A 213 -6.22 -0.88 27.54
C GLU A 213 -5.21 -0.35 28.59
N PRO A 214 -5.66 0.36 29.65
CA PRO A 214 -4.76 0.98 30.62
C PRO A 214 -4.27 -0.01 31.69
N VAL A 215 -2.97 0.08 32.00
CA VAL A 215 -2.28 -0.66 33.07
C VAL A 215 -2.65 -0.11 34.45
N ALA A 216 -3.12 -0.98 35.35
CA ALA A 216 -3.13 -0.76 36.79
C ALA A 216 -2.50 -1.94 37.54
N THR A 217 -1.73 -1.61 38.57
CA THR A 217 -0.73 -2.45 39.25
C THR A 217 -1.25 -3.40 40.34
N ALA A 218 -0.58 -4.56 40.40
CA ALA A 218 -0.13 -5.35 41.57
C ALA A 218 -1.14 -6.16 42.43
N GLY A 219 -0.93 -7.49 42.41
CA GLY A 219 -1.32 -8.45 43.44
C GLY A 219 -1.23 -9.91 42.97
N GLU A 220 -0.20 -10.64 43.41
CA GLU A 220 -0.05 -12.11 43.28
C GLU A 220 0.09 -12.73 44.69
N PRO A 221 -0.02 -14.06 44.88
CA PRO A 221 -0.67 -15.10 44.06
C PRO A 221 -1.50 -16.10 44.91
N GLU A 222 -2.30 -16.97 44.28
CA GLU A 222 -2.65 -18.26 44.89
C GLU A 222 -2.89 -19.37 43.85
N LEU A 223 -2.41 -20.56 44.21
CA LEU A 223 -2.13 -21.73 43.36
C LEU A 223 -3.38 -22.58 43.06
N HIS A 224 -3.62 -22.92 41.79
CA HIS A 224 -4.38 -24.11 41.41
C HIS A 224 -4.08 -24.60 39.98
N GLU A 225 -3.42 -25.76 39.86
CA GLU A 225 -3.57 -26.70 38.74
C GLU A 225 -4.62 -27.76 39.17
N PRO A 226 -5.35 -28.48 38.28
CA PRO A 226 -4.89 -28.98 36.97
C PRO A 226 -5.96 -29.13 35.85
N SER A 227 -5.51 -29.43 34.63
CA SER A 227 -5.91 -30.59 33.78
C SER A 227 -5.82 -30.28 32.29
N ALA A 228 -5.14 -31.18 31.59
CA ALA A 228 -4.85 -31.15 30.16
C ALA A 228 -6.05 -31.56 29.30
N GLU A 229 -6.28 -30.81 28.22
CA GLU A 229 -6.91 -31.27 26.98
C GLU A 229 -6.32 -30.44 25.81
N GLU A 230 -5.53 -31.08 24.96
CA GLU A 230 -5.03 -30.49 23.71
C GLU A 230 -6.09 -30.65 22.60
N PRO A 231 -6.55 -29.57 21.94
CA PRO A 231 -7.30 -29.71 20.70
C PRO A 231 -6.35 -29.78 19.49
N SER A 232 -6.52 -30.86 18.72
CA SER A 232 -5.91 -31.15 17.42
C SER A 232 -5.99 -29.99 16.41
N PRO A 233 -4.95 -29.71 15.60
CA PRO A 233 -5.00 -28.63 14.64
C PRO A 233 -5.96 -28.93 13.49
N LEU A 234 -6.95 -28.05 13.32
CA LEU A 234 -7.80 -27.99 12.13
C LEU A 234 -6.94 -27.71 10.90
N ARG A 235 -6.88 -28.68 9.99
CA ARG A 235 -6.24 -28.57 8.68
C ARG A 235 -7.10 -27.65 7.79
N VAL A 236 -6.69 -26.40 7.64
CA VAL A 236 -7.27 -25.48 6.66
C VAL A 236 -6.60 -25.74 5.31
N GLU A 237 -7.35 -26.27 4.34
CA GLU A 237 -6.89 -26.41 2.96
C GLU A 237 -6.71 -25.02 2.33
N ALA A 238 -5.54 -24.80 1.70
CA ALA A 238 -5.25 -23.57 0.99
C ALA A 238 -6.17 -23.39 -0.23
N PRO A 239 -6.79 -22.22 -0.44
CA PRO A 239 -7.65 -21.98 -1.59
C PRO A 239 -6.84 -21.96 -2.90
N PRO A 240 -7.44 -22.35 -4.05
CA PRO A 240 -6.74 -22.44 -5.33
C PRO A 240 -6.31 -21.05 -5.82
N ARG A 241 -5.05 -20.95 -6.28
CA ARG A 241 -4.47 -19.75 -6.89
C ARG A 241 -5.14 -19.45 -8.24
N ARG A 242 -5.65 -18.23 -8.43
CA ARG A 242 -6.39 -17.78 -9.62
C ARG A 242 -5.62 -16.70 -10.39
N SER A 243 -5.62 -16.78 -11.72
CA SER A 243 -5.01 -15.80 -12.63
C SER A 243 -5.97 -14.66 -12.96
N LEU A 244 -5.54 -13.41 -12.82
CA LEU A 244 -6.33 -12.21 -13.18
C LEU A 244 -6.00 -11.74 -14.60
N ARG A 245 -7.03 -11.72 -15.48
CA ARG A 245 -7.14 -10.75 -16.57
C ARG A 245 -8.21 -9.74 -16.14
N GLY A 246 -7.78 -8.61 -15.61
CA GLY A 246 -8.69 -7.55 -15.14
C GLY A 246 -7.93 -6.44 -14.44
N VAL A 247 -8.32 -5.20 -14.71
CA VAL A 247 -7.74 -3.98 -14.15
C VAL A 247 -7.76 -4.05 -12.61
N LEU A 248 -6.58 -4.08 -12.00
CA LEU A 248 -6.44 -4.13 -10.55
C LEU A 248 -6.15 -2.73 -9.99
N LEU A 249 -7.19 -1.88 -9.92
CA LEU A 249 -7.12 -0.56 -9.30
C LEU A 249 -7.10 -0.68 -7.78
N TRP A 250 -5.98 -0.30 -7.17
CA TRP A 250 -5.86 -0.07 -5.73
C TRP A 250 -5.41 1.36 -5.49
N ALA A 251 -5.99 2.03 -4.49
CA ALA A 251 -5.50 3.30 -3.98
C ALA A 251 -5.53 3.24 -2.44
N LEU A 252 -4.53 3.85 -1.81
CA LEU A 252 -4.30 3.72 -0.36
C LEU A 252 -4.92 4.89 0.40
N PRO A 253 -5.65 4.63 1.50
CA PRO A 253 -5.90 5.62 2.54
C PRO A 253 -4.68 5.88 3.40
N ILE A 254 -4.37 7.15 3.64
CA ILE A 254 -3.79 7.59 4.93
C ILE A 254 -4.52 8.85 5.37
N LEU A 255 -4.97 8.87 6.63
CA LEU A 255 -5.41 10.10 7.29
C LEU A 255 -4.16 10.89 7.67
N ALA A 256 -3.95 12.04 7.03
CA ALA A 256 -3.13 13.11 7.59
C ALA A 256 -3.93 13.89 8.65
#